data_AF-A0A926DGA5-F1
#
_entry.id   AF-A0A926DGA5-F1
#
_cell.length_a   1.000
_cell.length_b   1.000
_cell.length_c   1.000
_cell.angle_alpha   90.00
_cell.angle_beta   90.00
_cell.angle_gamma   90.00
#
_symmetry.space_group_name_H-M   'P 1'
#
loop_
_entity.id
_entity.type
_entity.pdbx_description
1 polymer ?
#
loop_
_entity_poly.entity_id
_entity_poly.type
_entity_poly.pdbx_seq_one_letter_code
_entity_poly.pdbx_strand_id
1 'polypeptide(L)' 'MPDEVKEMLKGATADAARLLIETMADESAPLKLRLDCAGAVMDRVYGRPTQPIDGELDAHSAFEVTIRVLDDGH' A
#
# COMPACT_ATOMS: atom_id res chain seq x y z
N MET A 1 12.76 1.16 -9.56
CA MET A 1 12.46 2.57 -9.87
C MET A 1 13.67 3.41 -9.49
N PRO A 2 14.21 4.24 -10.40
CA PRO A 2 15.31 5.16 -10.10
C PRO A 2 14.93 6.10 -8.96
N ASP A 3 15.90 6.50 -8.11
CA ASP A 3 15.61 7.27 -6.89
C ASP A 3 15.03 8.66 -7.18
N GLU A 4 15.46 9.31 -8.27
CA GLU A 4 14.89 10.57 -8.75
C GLU A 4 13.39 10.47 -9.05
N VAL A 5 12.95 9.36 -9.65
CA VAL A 5 11.54 9.11 -9.93
C VAL A 5 10.75 8.89 -8.63
N LYS A 6 11.36 8.28 -7.60
CA LYS A 6 10.71 8.13 -6.29
C LYS A 6 10.45 9.47 -5.63
N GLU A 7 11.43 10.38 -5.64
CA GLU A 7 11.29 11.70 -5.03
C GLU A 7 10.27 12.56 -5.76
N MET A 8 10.24 12.50 -7.10
CA MET A 8 9.21 13.17 -7.88
C MET A 8 7.79 12.70 -7.53
N LEU A 9 7.60 11.38 -7.39
CA LEU A 9 6.30 10.81 -7.01
C LEU A 9 5.90 11.15 -5.57
N LYS A 10 6.84 11.20 -4.63
CA LYS A 10 6.59 11.68 -3.27
C LYS A 10 6.12 13.14 -3.29
N GLY A 11 6.77 14.00 -4.06
CA GLY A 11 6.38 15.41 -4.21
C GLY A 11 4.96 15.59 -4.75
N ALA A 12 4.56 14.75 -5.72
CA ALA A 12 3.22 14.78 -6.30
C ALA A 12 2.09 14.28 -5.36
N THR A 13 2.44 13.73 -4.19
CA THR A 13 1.46 13.12 -3.27
C THR A 13 0.43 14.14 -2.76
N ALA A 14 0.83 15.39 -2.54
CA ALA A 14 -0.08 16.45 -2.11
C ALA A 14 -1.12 16.79 -3.18
N ASP A 15 -0.70 16.91 -4.44
CA ASP A 15 -1.58 17.21 -5.56
C ASP A 15 -2.53 16.04 -5.86
N ALA A 16 -2.04 14.80 -5.76
CA ALA A 16 -2.87 13.61 -5.88
C ALA A 16 -3.95 13.55 -4.78
N ALA A 17 -3.61 13.91 -3.54
CA ALA A 17 -4.57 13.98 -2.44
C ALA A 17 -5.64 15.07 -2.69
N ARG A 18 -5.22 16.24 -3.19
CA ARG A 18 -6.15 17.31 -3.56
C ARG A 18 -7.12 16.87 -4.67
N LEU A 19 -6.62 16.21 -5.71
CA LEU A 19 -7.45 15.70 -6.80
C LEU A 19 -8.51 14.71 -6.32
N LEU A 20 -8.17 13.80 -5.38
CA LEU A 20 -9.13 12.87 -4.79
C LEU A 20 -10.28 13.60 -4.07
N ILE A 21 -9.95 14.65 -3.30
CA ILE A 21 -10.93 15.45 -2.56
C ILE A 21 -11.85 16.21 -3.52
N GLU A 22 -11.27 16.86 -4.53
CA GLU A 22 -12.03 17.61 -5.54
C GLU A 22 -12.96 16.69 -6.35
N THR A 23 -12.46 15.53 -6.80
CA THR A 23 -13.25 14.57 -7.57
C THR A 23 -14.40 13.98 -6.75
N MET A 24 -14.22 13.74 -5.45
CA MET A 24 -15.30 13.27 -4.58
C MET A 24 -16.45 14.29 -4.45
N ALA A 25 -16.11 15.59 -4.45
CA ALA A 25 -17.06 16.69 -4.37
C ALA A 25 -17.72 17.03 -5.72
N ASP A 26 -17.15 16.60 -6.84
CA ASP A 26 -17.69 16.88 -8.18
C ASP A 26 -18.98 16.08 -8.46
N GLU A 27 -20.12 16.78 -8.48
CA GLU A 27 -21.43 16.18 -8.77
C GLU A 27 -21.61 15.73 -10.21
N SER A 28 -20.80 16.24 -11.14
CA SER A 28 -20.82 15.83 -12.55
C SER A 28 -20.03 14.54 -12.81
N ALA A 29 -19.16 14.15 -11.88
CA ALA A 29 -18.38 12.92 -11.98
C ALA A 29 -19.25 11.68 -11.71
N PRO A 30 -18.95 10.52 -12.35
CA PRO A 30 -19.67 9.28 -12.09
C PRO A 30 -19.64 8.90 -10.60
N LEU A 31 -20.80 8.52 -10.04
CA LEU A 31 -20.92 8.17 -8.62
C LEU A 31 -19.87 7.14 -8.16
N LYS A 32 -19.61 6.11 -8.98
CA LYS A 32 -18.60 5.09 -8.67
C LYS A 32 -17.21 5.71 -8.49
N LEU A 33 -16.81 6.65 -9.35
CA LEU A 33 -15.52 7.32 -9.24
C LEU A 33 -15.42 8.13 -7.94
N ARG A 34 -16.50 8.82 -7.57
CA ARG A 34 -16.58 9.58 -6.30
C ARG A 34 -16.45 8.67 -5.08
N LEU A 35 -17.11 7.51 -5.11
CA LEU A 35 -17.00 6.49 -4.06
C LEU A 35 -15.59 5.87 -3.99
N ASP A 36 -14.98 5.59 -5.14
CA ASP A 36 -13.60 5.08 -5.23
C ASP A 36 -12.61 6.12 -4.63
N CYS A 37 -12.78 7.41 -4.92
CA CYS A 37 -12.00 8.50 -4.32
C CYS A 37 -12.21 8.60 -2.81
N ALA A 38 -13.46 8.51 -2.33
CA ALA A 38 -13.77 8.53 -0.90
C ALA A 38 -13.11 7.35 -0.16
N GLY A 39 -13.22 6.13 -0.70
CA GLY A 39 -12.56 4.95 -0.14
C GLY A 39 -11.04 5.09 -0.10
N ALA A 40 -10.44 5.62 -1.16
CA ALA A 40 -9.01 5.86 -1.24
C ALA A 40 -8.50 6.87 -0.18
N VAL A 41 -9.30 7.88 0.18
CA VAL A 41 -8.99 8.81 1.28
C VAL A 41 -9.09 8.11 2.63
N MET A 42 -10.17 7.36 2.86
CA MET A 42 -10.39 6.61 4.10
C MET A 42 -9.26 5.60 4.36
N ASP A 43 -8.86 4.83 3.35
CA ASP A 43 -7.77 3.86 3.41
C ASP A 43 -6.42 4.49 3.79
N ARG A 44 -6.19 5.76 3.43
CA ARG A 44 -4.94 6.48 3.74
C ARG A 44 -4.94 7.03 5.16
N VAL A 45 -6.10 7.46 5.67
CA VAL A 45 -6.22 8.05 7.00
C VAL A 45 -6.33 6.96 8.07
N TYR A 46 -7.14 5.94 7.81
CA TYR A 46 -7.48 4.91 8.79
C TYR A 46 -6.76 3.58 8.53
N GLY A 47 -5.98 3.49 7.43
CA GLY A 47 -5.45 2.23 6.95
C GLY A 47 -6.53 1.42 6.24
N ARG A 48 -6.09 0.43 5.43
CA ARG A 48 -7.01 -0.58 4.94
C ARG A 48 -7.41 -1.50 6.10
N PRO A 49 -8.67 -1.98 6.14
CA PRO A 49 -9.05 -3.04 7.05
C PRO A 49 -8.03 -4.17 6.92
N THR A 50 -7.23 -4.39 7.97
CA THR A 50 -6.32 -5.52 8.00
C THR A 50 -7.21 -6.76 8.02
N GLN A 51 -7.08 -7.64 7.03
CA GLN A 51 -7.60 -9.00 7.21
C GLN A 51 -7.05 -9.50 8.55
N PRO A 52 -7.90 -10.04 9.46
CA PRO A 52 -7.38 -10.70 10.63
C PRO A 52 -6.42 -11.78 10.12
N ILE A 53 -5.15 -11.67 10.51
CA ILE A 53 -4.20 -12.74 10.28
C ILE A 53 -4.68 -13.83 11.23
N ASP A 54 -5.36 -14.86 10.71
CA ASP A 54 -5.62 -16.12 11.46
C ASP A 54 -4.30 -16.87 11.63
N GLY A 55 -3.37 -16.23 12.32
CA GLY A 55 -2.07 -16.77 12.66
C GLY A 55 -1.81 -16.40 14.10
N GLU A 56 -1.88 -17.40 14.97
CA GLU A 56 -1.08 -17.43 16.20
C GLU A 56 0.41 -17.34 15.79
N LEU A 57 0.87 -16.17 15.35
CA LEU A 57 2.28 -15.85 15.39
C LEU A 57 2.59 -15.46 16.83
N ASP A 58 2.81 -16.48 17.66
CA ASP A 58 3.61 -16.28 18.86
C ASP A 58 5.00 -15.84 18.39
N ALA A 59 5.36 -14.60 18.70
CA ALA A 59 6.66 -13.99 18.38
C ALA A 59 7.86 -14.76 18.98
N HIS A 60 7.59 -15.77 19.82
CA HIS A 60 8.57 -16.68 20.40
C HIS A 60 8.57 -18.08 19.77
N SER A 61 7.81 -18.30 18.70
CA SER A 61 7.78 -19.60 18.01
C SER A 61 9.14 -19.90 17.40
N ALA A 62 9.70 -21.05 17.78
CA ALA A 62 10.91 -21.57 17.16
C ALA A 62 10.66 -21.85 15.67
N PHE A 63 11.55 -21.37 14.81
CA PHE A 63 11.54 -21.69 13.39
C PHE A 63 12.87 -22.33 13.01
N GLU A 64 12.80 -23.33 12.12
CA GLU A 64 13.97 -24.06 11.66
C GLU A 64 14.49 -23.44 10.35
N VAL A 65 15.79 -23.12 10.31
CA VAL A 65 16.46 -22.61 9.12
C VAL A 65 17.42 -23.67 8.61
N THR A 66 17.15 -24.22 7.43
CA THR A 66 18.08 -25.13 6.74
C THR A 66 18.93 -24.37 5.74
N ILE A 67 20.24 -24.32 5.96
CA ILE A 67 21.21 -23.78 4.99
C ILE A 67 21.85 -24.95 4.25
N ARG A 68 21.78 -24.94 2.91
CA ARG A 68 22.50 -25.89 2.05
C ARG A 68 23.63 -25.15 1.34
N VAL A 69 24.86 -25.62 1.54
CA VAL A 69 26.01 -25.20 0.74
C VAL A 69 26.05 -26.08 -0.50
N LEU A 70 26.05 -25.46 -1.67
CA LEU A 70 26.24 -26.15 -2.95
C LEU A 70 27.72 -26.03 -3.33
N ASP A 71 28.37 -27.16 -3.55
CA ASP A 71 29.74 -27.24 -4.03
C ASP A 71 29.71 -27.24 -5.57
N ASP A 72 30.09 -26.12 -6.18
CA ASP A 72 30.25 -26.01 -7.64
C ASP A 72 31.63 -26.56 -8.02
N GLY A 73 31.73 -27.89 -8.05
CA GLY A 73 32.96 -28.61 -8.38
C GLY A 73 33.61 -28.12 -9.68
N HIS A 74 34.91 -27.85 -9.61
CA HIS A 74 35.79 -27.60 -10.75
C HIS A 74 36.10 -28.87 -11.55
#